data_AF-A0A3D3QIK8-F1
#
_entry.id   AF-A0A3D3QIK8-F1
#
_cell.length_a   1.000
_cell.length_b   1.000
_cell.length_c   1.000
_cell.angle_alpha   90.00
_cell.angle_beta   90.00
_cell.angle_gamma   90.00
#
_symmetry.space_group_name_H-M   'P 1'
#
loop_
_entity.id
_entity.type
_entity.pdbx_description
1 polymer ?
#
loop_
_entity_poly.entity_id
_entity_poly.type
_entity_poly.pdbx_seq_one_letter_code
_entity_poly.pdbx_strand_id
1 'polypeptide(L)'
;MDRRSFVAALSAAPFVRRLSHAMPINRPGLQLYTVRDAMSEDVSGTLATLADIGCIEVELAGTYGMTATSFRRLLDEFGLRAVSGHTDFAEVRGDWQRTLDDAAELGHEMI
;
A
#
# COMPACT_ATOMS: atom_id res chain seq x y z
N MET A 1 23.73 -37.23 -52.78
CA MET A 1 23.16 -36.78 -51.50
C MET A 1 23.12 -35.27 -51.53
N ASP A 2 21.93 -34.68 -51.67
CA ASP A 2 21.80 -33.23 -51.70
C ASP A 2 20.90 -32.71 -50.57
N ARG A 3 21.31 -31.56 -50.05
CA ARG A 3 21.13 -31.11 -48.66
C ARG A 3 20.21 -29.89 -48.61
N ARG A 4 19.31 -29.76 -49.58
CA ARG A 4 18.66 -28.51 -49.96
C ARG A 4 17.24 -28.75 -50.48
N SER A 5 16.25 -28.65 -49.60
CA SER A 5 14.83 -28.30 -49.86
C SER A 5 14.05 -28.51 -48.54
N PHE A 6 14.33 -27.71 -47.50
CA PHE A 6 13.61 -26.49 -47.14
C PHE A 6 12.16 -26.76 -46.65
N VAL A 7 12.04 -26.87 -45.33
CA VAL A 7 10.81 -26.82 -44.55
C VAL A 7 10.06 -25.51 -44.89
N ALA A 8 8.81 -25.59 -45.33
CA ALA A 8 7.95 -24.42 -45.47
C ALA A 8 6.46 -24.81 -45.39
N ALA A 9 5.86 -24.56 -44.22
CA ALA A 9 4.55 -23.91 -44.10
C ALA A 9 4.19 -23.76 -42.61
N LEU A 10 4.72 -22.70 -41.98
CA LEU A 10 4.16 -22.15 -40.74
C LEU A 10 2.78 -21.57 -41.06
N SER A 11 1.71 -22.17 -40.55
CA SER A 11 0.42 -21.49 -40.43
C SER A 11 0.49 -20.46 -39.30
N ALA A 12 0.72 -19.20 -39.66
CA ALA A 12 0.64 -18.05 -38.76
C ALA A 12 -0.82 -17.80 -38.36
N ALA A 13 -1.20 -18.17 -37.14
CA ALA A 13 -2.38 -17.60 -36.50
C ALA A 13 -1.96 -16.28 -35.83
N PRO A 14 -2.64 -15.15 -36.09
CA PRO A 14 -2.27 -13.86 -35.52
C PRO A 14 -2.46 -13.96 -34.01
N PHE A 15 -1.36 -13.74 -33.29
CA PHE A 15 -1.34 -13.59 -31.86
C PHE A 15 -2.19 -12.37 -31.51
N VAL A 16 -3.47 -12.58 -31.18
CA VAL A 16 -4.31 -11.53 -30.60
C VAL A 16 -3.74 -11.26 -29.21
N ARG A 17 -2.74 -10.38 -29.16
CA ARG A 17 -2.25 -9.79 -27.92
C ARG A 17 -3.39 -8.94 -27.40
N ARG A 18 -4.22 -9.51 -26.52
CA ARG A 18 -5.11 -8.74 -25.67
C ARG A 18 -4.20 -7.80 -24.89
N LEU A 19 -4.13 -6.54 -25.30
CA LEU A 19 -3.52 -5.50 -24.49
C LEU A 19 -4.50 -5.24 -23.34
N SER A 20 -4.49 -6.12 -22.34
CA SER A 20 -4.89 -5.71 -21.00
C SER A 20 -3.85 -4.71 -20.55
N HIS A 21 -4.09 -3.44 -20.87
CA HIS A 21 -3.32 -2.32 -20.34
C HIS A 21 -3.78 -2.07 -18.91
N ALA A 22 -3.55 -3.05 -18.03
CA ALA A 22 -3.57 -2.78 -16.61
C ALA A 22 -2.35 -1.90 -16.35
N MET A 23 -2.59 -0.61 -16.20
CA MET A 23 -1.55 0.30 -15.72
C MET A 23 -1.22 -0.14 -14.30
N PRO A 24 0.01 -0.58 -14.02
CA PRO A 24 0.38 -0.96 -12.67
C PRO A 24 0.21 0.28 -11.79
N ILE A 25 -0.52 0.15 -10.68
CA ILE A 25 -0.57 1.20 -9.67
C ILE A 25 0.80 1.21 -9.02
N ASN A 26 1.54 2.30 -9.23
CA ASN A 26 2.81 2.49 -8.56
C ASN A 26 2.52 2.83 -7.10
N ARG A 27 2.86 1.92 -6.17
CA ARG A 27 2.57 2.03 -4.73
C ARG A 27 1.07 2.08 -4.41
N PRO A 28 0.35 0.96 -4.54
CA PRO A 28 -1.04 0.90 -4.12
C PRO A 28 -1.16 1.24 -2.64
N GLY A 29 -2.06 2.16 -2.34
CA GLY A 29 -2.33 2.63 -0.98
C GLY A 29 -3.79 2.46 -0.57
N LEU A 30 -4.03 2.33 0.73
CA LEU A 30 -5.38 2.23 1.30
C LEU A 30 -5.54 3.11 2.54
N GLN A 31 -6.65 3.84 2.60
CA GLN A 31 -7.06 4.52 3.81
C GLN A 31 -7.64 3.53 4.82
N LEU A 32 -7.03 3.43 6.02
CA LEU A 32 -7.35 2.39 7.00
C LEU A 32 -8.79 2.45 7.51
N TYR A 33 -9.46 3.60 7.40
CA TYR A 33 -10.88 3.71 7.73
C TYR A 33 -11.78 2.82 6.85
N THR A 34 -11.35 2.49 5.63
CA THR A 34 -12.06 1.57 4.73
C THR A 34 -12.19 0.17 5.33
N VAL A 35 -11.21 -0.26 6.15
CA VAL A 35 -11.15 -1.56 6.84
C VAL A 35 -11.23 -1.40 8.36
N ARG A 36 -11.84 -0.32 8.85
CA ARG A 36 -11.87 0.05 10.28
C ARG A 36 -12.39 -1.05 11.20
N ASP A 37 -13.34 -1.86 10.75
CA ASP A 37 -13.92 -2.94 11.56
C ASP A 37 -12.85 -4.01 11.81
N ALA A 38 -12.15 -4.46 10.77
CA ALA A 38 -11.02 -5.39 10.89
C ALA A 38 -9.86 -4.80 11.72
N MET A 39 -9.54 -3.52 11.51
CA MET A 39 -8.54 -2.82 12.32
C MET A 39 -8.93 -2.74 13.81
N SER A 40 -10.23 -2.62 14.12
CA SER A 40 -10.70 -2.59 15.51
C SER A 40 -10.64 -3.96 16.20
N GLU A 41 -10.67 -5.05 15.42
CA GLU A 41 -10.59 -6.42 15.93
C GLU A 41 -9.14 -6.90 16.07
N ASP A 42 -8.32 -6.71 15.03
CA ASP A 42 -6.92 -7.12 14.98
C ASP A 42 -6.10 -6.21 14.06
N VAL A 43 -5.46 -5.20 14.65
CA VAL A 43 -4.59 -4.25 13.95
C VAL A 43 -3.45 -4.98 13.21
N SER A 44 -2.75 -5.88 13.90
CA SER A 44 -1.55 -6.52 13.36
C SER A 44 -1.91 -7.49 12.23
N GLY A 45 -2.90 -8.36 12.45
CA GLY A 45 -3.38 -9.29 11.43
C GLY A 45 -3.96 -8.58 10.20
N THR A 46 -4.64 -7.45 10.39
CA THR A 46 -5.14 -6.64 9.27
C THR A 46 -4.00 -6.02 8.46
N LEU A 47 -3.01 -5.40 9.11
CA LEU A 47 -1.84 -4.82 8.43
C LEU A 47 -1.02 -5.89 7.69
N ALA A 48 -0.81 -7.06 8.29
CA ALA A 48 -0.18 -8.21 7.64
C ALA A 48 -0.95 -8.61 6.37
N THR A 49 -2.28 -8.71 6.47
CA THR A 49 -3.14 -9.05 5.32
C THR A 49 -3.03 -8.00 4.21
N LEU A 50 -2.99 -6.71 4.56
CA LEU A 50 -2.81 -5.63 3.58
C LEU A 50 -1.47 -5.74 2.85
N ALA A 51 -0.38 -6.04 3.57
CA ALA A 51 0.92 -6.27 2.96
C ALA A 51 0.90 -7.50 2.03
N ASP A 52 0.27 -8.60 2.45
CA ASP A 52 0.16 -9.84 1.68
C ASP A 52 -0.61 -9.67 0.35
N ILE A 53 -1.63 -8.81 0.33
CA ILE A 53 -2.37 -8.48 -0.91
C ILE A 53 -1.65 -7.45 -1.79
N GLY A 54 -0.45 -7.00 -1.38
CA GLY A 54 0.41 -6.11 -2.14
C GLY A 54 0.19 -4.63 -1.90
N CYS A 55 -0.46 -4.24 -0.80
CA CYS A 55 -0.51 -2.84 -0.38
C CYS A 55 0.89 -2.37 0.04
N ILE A 56 1.26 -1.15 -0.32
CA ILE A 56 2.57 -0.57 0.02
C ILE A 56 2.41 0.65 0.93
N GLU A 57 1.33 1.40 0.74
CA GLU A 57 1.08 2.64 1.47
C GLU A 57 -0.23 2.58 2.24
N VAL A 58 -0.29 3.21 3.39
CA VAL A 58 -1.52 3.33 4.18
C VAL A 58 -1.73 4.78 4.58
N GLU A 59 -2.99 5.20 4.56
CA GLU A 59 -3.40 6.44 5.19
C GLU A 59 -4.04 6.13 6.54
N LEU A 60 -3.50 6.73 7.59
CA LEU A 60 -3.89 6.43 8.96
C LEU A 60 -5.22 7.07 9.33
N ALA A 61 -5.95 6.39 10.20
CA ALA A 61 -7.15 6.91 10.85
C ALA A 61 -6.96 6.83 12.38
N GLY A 62 -5.85 7.41 12.85
CA GLY A 62 -5.32 7.23 14.21
C GLY A 62 -4.37 6.03 14.35
N THR A 63 -3.87 5.83 15.56
CA THR A 63 -2.85 4.82 15.91
C THR A 63 -3.40 3.65 16.74
N TYR A 64 -4.74 3.54 16.85
CA TYR A 64 -5.41 2.44 17.54
C TYR A 64 -4.94 2.23 19.00
N GLY A 65 -4.64 3.34 19.69
CA GLY A 65 -4.16 3.34 21.08
C GLY A 65 -2.65 3.17 21.25
N MET A 66 -1.89 3.03 20.16
CA MET A 66 -0.43 2.94 20.19
C MET A 66 0.21 4.34 20.11
N THR A 67 1.45 4.45 20.57
CA THR A 67 2.27 5.66 20.33
C THR A 67 2.69 5.73 18.86
N ALA A 68 2.98 6.93 18.35
CA ALA A 68 3.49 7.16 16.99
C ALA A 68 4.68 6.23 16.66
N THR A 69 5.70 6.19 17.52
CA THR A 69 6.86 5.29 17.38
C THR A 69 6.48 3.81 17.34
N SER A 70 5.56 3.37 18.20
CA SER A 70 5.19 1.94 18.25
C SER A 70 4.41 1.54 17.01
N PHE A 71 3.50 2.40 16.56
CA PHE A 71 2.73 2.17 15.36
C PHE A 71 3.62 2.21 14.10
N ARG A 72 4.58 3.14 14.06
CA ARG A 72 5.59 3.19 13.00
C ARG A 72 6.37 1.89 12.88
N ARG A 73 6.84 1.34 14.00
CA ARG A 73 7.55 0.04 14.02
C ARG A 73 6.69 -1.11 13.52
N LEU A 74 5.40 -1.13 13.89
CA LEU A 74 4.47 -2.14 13.41
C LEU A 74 4.28 -2.07 11.88
N LEU A 75 4.20 -0.86 11.32
CA LEU A 75 4.14 -0.68 9.88
C LEU A 75 5.44 -1.14 9.19
N ASP A 76 6.61 -0.79 9.77
CA ASP A 76 7.91 -1.21 9.25
C ASP A 76 8.07 -2.75 9.25
N GLU A 77 7.50 -3.45 10.24
CA GLU A 77 7.50 -4.92 10.32
C GLU A 77 6.83 -5.57 9.10
N PHE A 78 5.77 -4.94 8.58
CA PHE A 78 5.03 -5.41 7.40
C PHE A 78 5.47 -4.71 6.10
N GLY A 79 6.48 -3.84 6.16
CA GLY A 79 6.94 -3.08 4.99
C GLY A 79 5.95 -2.04 4.46
N LEU A 80 4.99 -1.61 5.28
CA LEU A 80 3.99 -0.61 4.95
C LEU A 80 4.49 0.81 5.27
N ARG A 81 4.06 1.80 4.49
CA ARG A 81 4.40 3.22 4.69
C ARG A 81 3.18 4.06 5.00
N ALA A 82 3.21 4.78 6.11
CA ALA A 82 2.19 5.76 6.50
C ALA A 82 2.42 7.12 5.83
N VAL A 83 2.03 7.27 4.56
CA VAL A 83 2.32 8.51 3.81
C VAL A 83 1.43 9.68 4.25
N SER A 84 0.22 9.39 4.71
CA SER A 84 -0.74 10.38 5.21
C SER A 84 -1.51 9.84 6.41
N GLY A 85 -2.25 10.72 7.08
CA GLY A 85 -3.18 10.35 8.14
C GLY A 85 -4.21 11.44 8.40
N HIS A 86 -5.35 11.03 8.96
CA HIS A 86 -6.33 11.95 9.50
C HIS A 86 -6.06 12.25 10.97
N THR A 87 -5.98 13.53 11.32
CA THR A 87 -5.91 14.00 12.70
C THR A 87 -7.17 14.76 13.06
N ASP A 88 -7.68 14.55 14.27
CA ASP A 88 -8.84 15.29 14.76
C ASP A 88 -8.53 16.79 14.88
N PHE A 89 -9.49 17.64 14.48
CA PHE A 89 -9.31 19.09 14.49
C PHE A 89 -9.10 19.66 15.90
N ALA A 90 -9.67 19.05 16.94
CA ALA A 90 -9.46 19.44 18.31
C ALA A 90 -8.02 19.15 18.78
N GLU A 91 -7.41 18.07 18.31
CA GLU A 91 -6.00 17.75 18.61
C GLU A 91 -5.07 18.77 17.95
N VAL A 92 -5.30 19.07 16.67
CA VAL A 92 -4.58 20.12 15.93
C VAL A 92 -4.68 21.47 16.63
N ARG A 93 -5.87 21.84 17.11
CA ARG A 93 -6.12 23.11 17.83
C ARG A 93 -5.51 23.14 19.22
N GLY A 94 -5.46 22.00 19.90
CA GLY A 94 -4.96 21.88 21.26
C GLY A 94 -3.44 21.89 21.32
N ASP A 95 -2.79 21.12 20.45
CA ASP A 95 -1.33 21.04 20.38
C ASP A 95 -0.86 20.70 18.96
N TRP A 96 -0.69 21.76 18.17
CA TRP A 96 -0.23 21.65 16.79
C TRP A 96 1.19 21.07 16.69
N GLN A 97 2.08 21.44 17.61
CA GLN A 97 3.47 20.99 17.54
C GLN A 97 3.56 19.49 17.81
N ARG A 98 2.88 19.00 18.84
CA ARG A 98 2.80 17.55 19.11
C ARG A 98 2.21 16.79 17.93
N THR A 99 1.18 17.33 17.29
CA THR A 99 0.57 16.72 16.11
C THR A 99 1.58 16.56 14.96
N LEU A 100 2.37 17.61 14.70
CA LEU A 100 3.43 17.56 13.69
C LEU A 100 4.54 16.58 14.05
N ASP A 101 4.95 16.55 15.31
CA ASP A 101 6.00 15.66 15.81
C ASP A 101 5.56 14.18 15.69
N ASP A 102 4.33 13.86 16.09
CA ASP A 102 3.74 12.52 15.96
C ASP A 102 3.64 12.10 14.48
N ALA A 103 3.21 13.01 13.60
CA ALA A 103 3.14 12.74 12.17
C ALA A 103 4.52 12.53 11.54
N ALA A 104 5.53 13.31 11.95
CA ALA A 104 6.91 13.15 11.49
C ALA A 104 7.49 11.80 11.94
N GLU A 105 7.22 11.40 13.19
CA GLU A 105 7.62 10.08 13.73
C GLU A 105 6.97 8.93 12.95
N LEU A 106 5.69 9.07 12.58
CA LEU A 106 4.98 8.12 11.73
C LEU A 106 5.52 8.08 10.29
N GLY A 107 6.26 9.10 9.87
CA GLY A 107 6.80 9.24 8.51
C GLY A 107 5.79 9.80 7.51
N HIS A 108 4.79 10.55 7.98
CA HIS A 108 3.84 11.23 7.12
C HIS A 108 4.53 12.27 6.24
N GLU A 109 4.17 12.28 4.97
CA GLU A 109 4.51 13.32 4.01
C GLU A 109 3.40 14.39 3.94
N MET A 110 2.18 14.05 4.42
CA MET A 110 0.99 14.91 4.44
C MET A 110 0.15 14.67 5.71
N ILE A 111 -0.51 15.72 6.22
CA ILE A 111 -1.45 15.71 7.37
C ILE A 111 -2.71 16.47 6.96
#